data_AF-A0A2N3FHS3-F1
#
_entry.id   AF-A0A2N3FHS3-F1
#
_cell.length_a   1.000
_cell.length_b   1.000
_cell.length_c   1.000
_cell.angle_alpha   90.00
_cell.angle_beta   90.00
_cell.angle_gamma   90.00
#
_symmetry.space_group_name_H-M   'P 1'
#
loop_
_entity.id
_entity.type
_entity.pdbx_description
1 polymer ?
#
loop_
_entity_poly.entity_id
_entity_poly.type
_entity_poly.pdbx_seq_one_letter_code
_entity_poly.pdbx_strand_id
1 'polypeptide(L)' 'MAEYTRDEALAFVEAIRLTLNGKVGFKWFSERLSSLSGYIESVASENERLNAFIDATEARADYEAFAATPVEPKES' A
#
# COMPACT_ATOMS: atom_id res chain seq x y z
N MET A 1 0.61 -13.90 -6.24
CA MET A 1 0.10 -13.63 -4.88
C MET A 1 -1.26 -12.97 -5.06
N ALA A 2 -2.27 -13.31 -4.25
CA ALA A 2 -3.53 -12.56 -4.28
C ALA A 2 -3.23 -11.13 -3.78
N GLU A 3 -3.62 -10.12 -4.56
CA GLU A 3 -3.62 -8.74 -4.08
C GLU A 3 -4.84 -8.54 -3.19
N TYR A 4 -4.60 -8.07 -1.97
CA TYR A 4 -5.66 -7.72 -1.03
C TYR A 4 -5.92 -6.22 -1.13
N THR A 5 -7.19 -5.83 -1.10
CA THR A 5 -7.57 -4.43 -0.94
C THR A 5 -7.14 -3.92 0.44
N ARG A 6 -7.02 -2.59 0.58
CA ARG A 6 -6.75 -1.94 1.87
C ARG A 6 -7.71 -2.43 2.96
N ASP A 7 -9.00 -2.45 2.63
CA ASP A 7 -10.05 -2.77 3.60
C ASP A 7 -10.01 -4.25 4.01
N GLU A 8 -9.69 -5.16 3.09
CA GLU A 8 -9.46 -6.58 3.41
C GLU A 8 -8.24 -6.78 4.31
N ALA A 9 -7.15 -6.06 4.04
CA ALA A 9 -5.96 -6.11 4.88
C ALA A 9 -6.22 -5.58 6.30
N LEU A 10 -6.93 -4.45 6.42
CA LEU A 10 -7.31 -3.89 7.71
C LEU A 10 -8.27 -4.80 8.48
N ALA A 11 -9.27 -5.37 7.81
CA ALA A 11 -10.20 -6.32 8.41
C ALA A 11 -9.49 -7.56 8.94
N PHE A 12 -8.52 -8.08 8.19
CA PHE A 12 -7.70 -9.22 8.61
C PHE A 12 -6.85 -8.89 9.85
N VAL A 13 -6.14 -7.76 9.85
CA VAL A 13 -5.31 -7.34 10.98
C VAL A 13 -6.16 -7.13 12.23
N GLU A 14 -7.33 -6.51 12.08
CA GLU A 14 -8.25 -6.29 13.21
C GLU A 14 -8.83 -7.60 13.74
N ALA A 15 -9.18 -8.55 12.88
CA ALA A 15 -9.63 -9.88 13.30
C ALA A 15 -8.57 -10.60 14.15
N ILE A 16 -7.30 -10.52 13.77
CA ILE A 16 -6.19 -11.07 14.57
C ILE A 16 -6.09 -10.33 15.90
N ARG A 17 -6.14 -9.00 15.88
CA ARG A 17 -6.02 -8.18 17.09
C ARG A 17 -7.11 -8.52 18.12
N LEU A 18 -8.36 -8.62 17.67
CA LEU A 18 -9.51 -9.01 18.50
C LEU A 18 -9.37 -10.42 19.04
N THR A 19 -8.87 -11.36 18.22
CA THR A 19 -8.61 -12.74 18.64
C THR A 19 -7.59 -12.82 19.78
N LEU A 20 -6.60 -11.92 19.78
CA LEU A 20 -5.51 -11.92 20.76
C LEU A 20 -5.76 -11.02 21.97
N ASN A 21 -6.75 -10.14 21.88
CA ASN A 21 -7.06 -9.21 22.94
C ASN A 21 -7.38 -9.94 24.26
N GLY A 22 -6.75 -9.51 25.35
CA GLY A 22 -6.89 -10.14 26.67
C GLY A 22 -6.18 -11.49 26.86
N LYS A 23 -5.53 -12.05 25.83
CA LYS A 23 -4.73 -13.27 26.00
C LYS A 23 -3.38 -12.95 26.65
N VAL A 24 -3.03 -13.71 27.69
CA VAL A 24 -1.74 -13.58 28.39
C VAL A 24 -0.59 -13.81 27.42
N GLY A 25 0.41 -12.92 27.45
CA GLY A 25 1.60 -12.99 26.58
C GLY A 25 1.45 -12.33 25.21
N PHE A 26 0.25 -11.89 24.81
CA PHE A 26 0.01 -11.31 23.48
C PHE A 26 -0.10 -9.79 23.45
N LYS A 27 0.06 -9.10 24.59
CA LYS A 27 -0.05 -7.63 24.68
C LYS A 27 0.81 -6.91 23.64
N TRP A 28 2.10 -7.26 23.57
CA TRP A 28 3.04 -6.70 22.59
C TRP A 28 2.57 -6.94 21.15
N PHE A 29 2.01 -8.11 20.85
CA PHE A 29 1.58 -8.43 19.49
C PHE A 29 0.31 -7.65 19.11
N SER A 30 -0.65 -7.49 20.01
CA SER A 30 -1.83 -6.63 19.79
C SER A 30 -1.46 -5.15 19.59
N GLU A 31 -0.46 -4.65 20.30
CA GLU A 31 0.09 -3.29 20.09
C GLU A 31 0.75 -3.15 18.71
N ARG A 32 1.46 -4.19 18.26
CA ARG A 32 2.07 -4.23 16.91
C ARG A 32 1.02 -4.30 15.81
N LEU A 33 -0.04 -5.09 15.99
CA LEU A 33 -1.16 -5.13 15.04
C LEU A 33 -1.86 -3.77 14.94
N SER A 34 -2.04 -3.07 16.06
CA SER A 34 -2.59 -1.70 16.05
C SER A 34 -1.69 -0.73 15.26
N SER A 35 -0.37 -0.85 15.45
CA SER A 35 0.61 -0.03 14.69
C SER A 35 0.60 -0.37 13.20
N LEU A 36 0.44 -1.65 12.86
CA LEU A 36 0.36 -2.12 11.49
C LEU A 36 -0.88 -1.57 10.76
N SER A 37 -2.04 -1.58 11.41
CA SER A 37 -3.26 -0.98 10.84
C SER A 37 -3.04 0.49 10.49
N GLY A 38 -2.47 1.29 11.41
CA GLY A 38 -2.17 2.70 11.15
C GLY A 38 -1.15 2.91 10.03
N TYR A 39 -0.17 2.01 9.89
CA TYR A 39 0.77 2.05 8.78
C TYR A 39 0.09 1.76 7.43
N ILE A 40 -0.80 0.76 7.37
CA ILE A 40 -1.57 0.44 6.16
C ILE A 40 -2.43 1.64 5.75
N GLU A 41 -3.12 2.28 6.69
CA GLU A 41 -3.91 3.48 6.43
C GLU A 41 -3.05 4.63 5.89
N SER A 42 -1.87 4.86 6.47
CA SER A 42 -0.94 5.91 6.01
C SER A 42 -0.48 5.66 4.57
N VAL A 43 -0.06 4.43 4.26
CA VAL A 43 0.40 4.07 2.91
C VAL A 43 -0.73 4.14 1.89
N ALA A 44 -1.94 3.75 2.26
CA ALA A 44 -3.09 3.87 1.37
C ALA A 44 -3.43 5.34 1.10
N SER A 45 -3.43 6.19 2.14
CA SER A 45 -3.67 7.63 2.00
C SER A 45 -2.61 8.31 1.12
N GLU A 46 -1.35 7.92 1.28
CA GLU A 46 -0.25 8.43 0.44
C GLU A 46 -0.41 7.99 -1.02
N ASN A 47 -0.79 6.73 -1.26
CA ASN A 47 -1.09 6.25 -2.61
C ASN A 47 -2.27 7.00 -3.25
N GLU A 48 -3.34 7.24 -2.50
CA GLU A 48 -4.50 8.04 -2.99
C GLU A 48 -4.05 9.46 -3.38
N ARG A 49 -3.22 10.11 -2.57
CA ARG A 49 -2.66 11.44 -2.86
C ARG A 49 -1.74 11.44 -4.09
N LEU A 50 -0.87 10.44 -4.20
CA LEU A 50 0.04 10.30 -5.34
C LEU A 50 -0.73 10.05 -6.63
N ASN A 51 -1.74 9.17 -6.60
CA ASN A 51 -2.59 8.94 -7.76
C ASN A 51 -3.34 10.21 -8.18
N ALA A 52 -3.92 10.94 -7.21
CA ALA A 52 -4.57 12.22 -7.50
C ALA A 52 -3.61 13.25 -8.09
N PHE A 53 -2.36 13.30 -7.62
CA PHE A 53 -1.32 14.19 -8.17
C PHE A 53 -0.94 13.79 -9.60
N ILE A 54 -0.74 12.50 -9.85
CA ILE A 54 -0.42 11.96 -11.19
C ILE A 54 -1.55 12.27 -12.17
N ASP A 55 -2.80 12.05 -11.76
CA ASP A 55 -3.97 12.33 -12.59
C ASP A 55 -4.11 13.85 -12.87
N ALA A 56 -3.82 14.70 -11.88
CA ALA A 56 -3.88 16.16 -12.03
C ALA A 56 -2.76 16.75 -12.90
N THR A 57 -1.63 16.05 -13.02
CA THR A 57 -0.46 16.51 -13.79
C THR A 57 -0.39 15.92 -15.20
N GLU A 58 -1.35 15.07 -15.59
CA GLU A 58 -1.32 14.27 -16.82
C GLU A 58 -0.04 13.42 -16.98
N ALA A 59 0.78 13.34 -15.93
CA ALA A 59 2.10 12.70 -15.94
C ALA A 59 2.02 11.20 -16.23
N ARG A 60 0.84 10.58 -16.05
CA ARG A 60 0.61 9.18 -16.43
C ARG A 60 0.78 8.97 -17.93
N ALA A 61 0.22 9.86 -18.75
CA ALA A 61 0.31 9.75 -20.21
C ALA A 61 1.75 9.98 -20.69
N ASP A 62 2.44 10.98 -20.12
CA ASP A 62 3.84 11.27 -20.44
C ASP A 62 4.78 10.11 -20.07
N TYR A 63 4.55 9.49 -18.90
CA TYR A 63 5.31 8.32 -18.46
C TYR A 63 5.07 7.10 -19.36
N GLU A 64 3.81 6.82 -19.71
CA GLU A 64 3.47 5.71 -20.62
C GLU A 64 4.07 5.90 -22.02
N ALA A 65 4.05 7.13 -22.55
CA ALA A 65 4.67 7.47 -23.83
C ALA A 65 6.20 7.29 -23.79
N PHE A 66 6.85 7.74 -22.72
CA PHE A 66 8.28 7.51 -22.51
C PHE A 66 8.61 6.01 -22.42
N ALA A 67 7.86 5.24 -21.62
CA ALA A 67 8.08 3.81 -21.41
C ALA A 67 7.86 2.99 -22.69
N ALA A 68 6.96 3.44 -23.58
CA ALA A 68 6.71 2.82 -24.88
C ALA A 68 7.76 3.18 -25.94
N THR A 69 8.67 4.12 -25.67
CA THR A 69 9.71 4.52 -26.63
C THR A 69 10.81 3.44 -26.66
N PRO A 70 11.05 2.77 -27.81
CA PRO A 70 12.14 1.80 -27.93
C PRO A 70 13.47 2.51 -27.67
N VAL A 71 14.24 2.01 -26.71
CA VAL A 71 15.63 2.45 -26.55
C VAL A 71 16.42 1.86 -27.70
N GLU A 72 16.65 2.62 -28.76
CA GLU A 72 17.56 2.19 -29.82
C GLU A 72 18.94 1.94 -29.20
N PRO A 73 19.54 0.76 -29.41
CA PRO A 73 20.89 0.50 -28.95
C PRO A 73 21.81 1.47 -29.68
N LYS A 74 22.59 2.25 -28.92
CA LYS A 74 23.65 3.08 -29.49
C LYS A 74 24.62 2.18 -30.24
N GLU A 75 24.59 2.22 -31.57
CA GLU A 75 25.64 1.64 -32.40
C GLU A 75 26.97 2.28 -31.98
N SER A 76 27.90 1.42 -31.55
CA SER A 76 29.28 1.78 -31.17
C SER A 76 30.20 1.70 -32.38
#